data_AF-A0A530Z1R7-F1
#
_entry.id   AF-A0A530Z1R7-F1
#
_cell.length_a   1.000
_cell.length_b   1.000
_cell.length_c   1.000
_cell.angle_alpha   90.00
_cell.angle_beta   90.00
_cell.angle_gamma   90.00
#
_symmetry.space_group_name_H-M   'P 1'
#
loop_
_entity.id
_entity.type
_entity.pdbx_description
1 polymer ?
#
loop_
_entity_poly.entity_id
_entity_poly.type
_entity_poly.pdbx_seq_one_letter_code
_entity_poly.pdbx_strand_id
1 'polypeptide(L)'
;MGKDLHYSIMRFLEKRLDEHSIVKAWERHDREDWITYTVERFRLNDKVTICLSDAYKFTDFDYHNRAEFLSSGDYILVAKPEGGLAVSGRLVDASEIGVGKLGEMMGALNSKHMWKYSPPSNEEIRRRRERSRK
;
A
#
# COMPACT_ATOMS: atom_id res chain seq x y z
N MET A 1 2.96 14.52 6.00
CA MET A 1 3.78 13.32 6.31
C MET A 1 4.24 12.61 5.02
N GLY A 2 4.68 13.33 3.98
CA GLY A 2 5.09 12.70 2.72
C GLY A 2 6.16 13.41 1.90
N LYS A 3 6.66 14.57 2.36
CA LYS A 3 7.57 15.41 1.56
C LYS A 3 9.04 15.11 1.76
N ASP A 4 9.41 14.33 2.78
CA ASP A 4 10.79 13.89 3.01
C ASP A 4 11.09 12.53 2.32
N LEU A 5 10.24 12.12 1.38
CA LEU A 5 10.48 10.90 0.60
C LEU A 5 11.52 11.14 -0.48
N HIS A 6 12.59 10.35 -0.42
CA HIS A 6 13.61 10.36 -1.45
C HIS A 6 13.00 9.96 -2.81
N TYR A 7 13.36 10.69 -3.88
CA TYR A 7 12.75 10.55 -5.21
C TYR A 7 12.83 9.12 -5.79
N SER A 8 13.83 8.34 -5.37
CA SER A 8 13.99 6.95 -5.80
C SER A 8 12.83 6.05 -5.34
N ILE A 9 12.18 6.37 -4.23
CA ILE A 9 11.05 5.61 -3.70
C ILE A 9 9.84 5.73 -4.64
N MET A 10 9.55 6.93 -5.12
CA MET A 10 8.46 7.18 -6.08
C MET A 10 8.73 6.48 -7.41
N ARG A 11 9.93 6.66 -7.99
CA ARG A 11 10.31 5.96 -9.23
C ARG A 11 10.22 4.45 -9.11
N PHE A 12 10.59 3.89 -7.96
CA PHE A 12 10.48 2.47 -7.72
C PHE A 12 9.03 2.01 -7.62
N LEU A 13 8.18 2.75 -6.91
CA LEU A 13 6.75 2.47 -6.82
C LEU A 13 6.08 2.52 -8.20
N GLU A 14 6.32 3.58 -8.97
CA GLU A 14 5.75 3.80 -10.31
C GLU A 14 6.11 2.64 -11.24
N LYS A 15 7.40 2.27 -11.31
CA LYS A 15 7.85 1.10 -12.07
C LYS A 15 7.13 -0.18 -11.67
N ARG A 16 6.89 -0.39 -10.37
CA ARG A 16 6.21 -1.59 -9.89
C ARG A 16 4.72 -1.57 -10.21
N LEU A 17 4.07 -0.41 -10.21
CA LEU A 17 2.69 -0.26 -10.63
C LEU A 17 2.55 -0.57 -12.14
N ASP A 18 3.48 -0.10 -12.97
CA ASP A 18 3.51 -0.40 -14.41
C ASP A 18 3.65 -1.91 -14.69
N GLU A 19 4.47 -2.61 -13.91
CA GLU A 19 4.70 -4.05 -14.04
C GLU A 19 3.58 -4.90 -13.40
N HIS A 20 2.73 -4.31 -12.56
CA HIS A 20 1.80 -5.07 -11.74
C HIS A 20 0.57 -5.48 -12.53
N SER A 21 0.40 -6.79 -12.74
CA SER A 21 -0.66 -7.33 -13.60
C SER A 21 -2.05 -6.73 -13.39
N ILE A 22 -2.52 -6.52 -12.14
CA ILE A 22 -3.88 -5.99 -11.87
C ILE A 22 -4.07 -4.50 -12.17
N VAL A 23 -2.99 -3.73 -12.30
CA VAL A 23 -3.03 -2.29 -12.50
C VAL A 23 -3.30 -2.01 -13.98
N LYS A 24 -4.35 -1.25 -14.26
CA LYS A 24 -4.70 -0.79 -15.61
C LYS A 24 -3.99 0.52 -15.95
N ALA A 25 -4.03 1.44 -14.99
CA ALA A 25 -3.47 2.77 -15.07
C ALA A 25 -3.29 3.30 -13.64
N TRP A 26 -2.40 4.26 -13.49
CA TRP A 26 -2.26 5.01 -12.24
C TRP A 26 -2.00 6.48 -12.55
N GLU A 27 -2.41 7.34 -11.64
CA GLU A 27 -2.16 8.77 -11.70
C GLU A 27 -1.60 9.23 -10.37
N ARG A 28 -0.54 10.03 -10.42
CA ARG A 28 0.06 10.63 -9.23
C ARG A 28 -0.57 11.99 -8.97
N HIS A 29 -0.92 12.25 -7.72
CA HIS A 29 -1.34 13.56 -7.24
C HIS A 29 -0.45 14.01 -6.10
N ASP A 30 0.29 15.09 -6.35
CA ASP A 30 1.07 15.79 -5.35
C ASP A 30 0.20 16.86 -4.70
N ARG A 31 -0.20 16.63 -3.46
CA ARG A 31 -0.89 17.61 -2.61
C ARG A 31 0.13 18.28 -1.69
N GLU A 32 -0.29 19.37 -1.05
CA GLU A 32 0.61 20.19 -0.23
C GLU A 32 1.34 19.40 0.86
N ASP A 33 0.68 18.42 1.51
CA ASP A 33 1.30 17.62 2.57
C ASP A 33 1.42 16.12 2.27
N TRP A 34 0.90 15.70 1.10
CA TRP A 34 0.66 14.29 0.79
C TRP A 34 1.01 13.98 -0.65
N ILE A 35 1.66 12.84 -0.85
CA ILE A 35 1.85 12.25 -2.17
C ILE A 35 0.89 11.07 -2.27
N THR A 36 0.05 11.08 -3.29
CA THR A 36 -0.98 10.06 -3.48
C THR A 36 -0.98 9.52 -4.89
N TYR A 37 -1.46 8.30 -5.05
CA TYR A 37 -1.66 7.66 -6.34
C TYR A 37 -3.09 7.14 -6.41
N THR A 38 -3.81 7.49 -7.47
CA THR A 38 -5.07 6.82 -7.82
C THR A 38 -4.73 5.67 -8.76
N VAL A 39 -5.06 4.44 -8.37
CA VAL A 39 -4.76 3.22 -9.11
C VAL A 39 -6.06 2.59 -9.60
N GLU A 40 -6.19 2.45 -10.92
CA GLU A 40 -7.33 1.75 -11.54
C GLU A 40 -7.00 0.27 -11.70
N ARG A 41 -7.88 -0.61 -11.22
CA ARG A 41 -7.65 -2.07 -11.19
C ARG A 41 -8.55 -2.79 -12.18
N PHE A 42 -7.98 -3.34 -13.26
CA PHE A 42 -8.80 -3.85 -14.37
C PHE A 42 -9.68 -5.06 -14.00
N ARG A 43 -9.18 -5.98 -13.16
CA ARG A 43 -9.93 -7.20 -12.77
C ARG A 43 -11.04 -6.93 -11.76
N LEU A 44 -10.84 -5.93 -10.91
CA LEU A 44 -11.80 -5.56 -9.85
C LEU A 44 -12.77 -4.47 -10.32
N ASN A 45 -12.45 -3.81 -11.44
CA ASN A 45 -13.22 -2.73 -12.05
C ASN A 45 -13.52 -1.59 -11.08
N ASP A 46 -12.50 -1.18 -10.33
CA ASP A 46 -12.56 -0.11 -9.33
C ASP A 46 -11.28 0.74 -9.32
N LYS A 47 -11.29 1.76 -8.47
CA LYS A 47 -10.15 2.65 -8.22
C LYS A 47 -9.88 2.72 -6.73
N VAL A 48 -8.60 2.75 -6.38
CA VAL A 48 -8.14 2.92 -4.99
C VAL A 48 -7.13 4.04 -4.91
N THR A 49 -7.14 4.75 -3.79
CA THR A 49 -6.14 5.77 -3.47
C THR A 49 -5.06 5.17 -2.57
N ILE A 50 -3.81 5.33 -2.98
CA ILE A 50 -2.64 4.98 -2.17
C ILE A 50 -2.00 6.28 -1.69
N CYS A 51 -1.99 6.52 -0.39
CA CYS A 51 -1.28 7.65 0.22
C CYS A 51 0.07 7.21 0.76
N LEU A 52 1.12 7.95 0.42
CA LEU A 52 2.46 7.66 0.91
C LEU A 52 2.67 8.33 2.28
N SER A 53 3.30 7.58 3.18
CA SER A 53 3.79 8.07 4.46
C SER A 53 5.31 7.93 4.52
N ASP A 54 5.96 9.01 4.96
CA ASP A 54 7.40 9.11 5.18
C ASP A 54 7.82 8.80 6.63
N ALA A 55 6.88 8.32 7.46
CA ALA A 55 7.14 8.01 8.85
C ALA A 55 8.19 6.92 9.01
N TYR A 56 9.15 7.15 9.90
CA TYR A 56 10.12 6.13 10.31
C TYR A 56 9.47 5.05 11.18
N LYS A 57 8.44 5.40 11.95
CA LYS A 57 7.62 4.42 12.67
C LYS A 57 6.18 4.88 12.58
N PHE A 58 5.37 4.15 11.82
CA PHE A 58 3.96 4.47 11.63
C PHE A 58 3.12 3.79 12.70
N THR A 59 2.43 4.57 13.51
CA THR A 59 1.71 4.15 14.72
C THR A 59 0.21 4.45 14.63
N ASP A 60 -0.55 4.02 15.65
CA ASP A 60 -1.96 4.39 15.79
C ASP A 60 -2.18 5.92 15.75
N PHE A 61 -1.26 6.71 16.32
CA PHE A 61 -1.35 8.17 16.29
C PHE A 61 -1.25 8.71 14.86
N ASP A 62 -0.30 8.22 14.07
CA ASP A 62 -0.16 8.60 12.66
C ASP A 62 -1.38 8.16 11.84
N TYR A 63 -1.92 6.99 12.17
CA TYR A 63 -3.13 6.47 11.54
C TYR A 63 -4.36 7.34 11.83
N HIS A 64 -4.51 7.84 13.06
CA HIS A 64 -5.59 8.77 13.42
C HIS A 64 -5.42 10.13 12.73
N ASN A 65 -4.19 10.60 12.52
CA ASN A 65 -3.87 11.84 11.82
C ASN A 65 -3.64 11.64 10.31
N ARG A 66 -4.12 10.53 9.74
CA ARG A 66 -4.05 10.28 8.29
C ARG A 66 -4.83 11.34 7.51
N ALA A 67 -4.57 11.41 6.22
CA ALA A 67 -5.24 12.37 5.36
C ALA A 67 -6.76 12.12 5.30
N GLU A 68 -7.56 13.16 5.55
CA GLU A 68 -9.03 13.06 5.66
C GLU A 68 -9.73 12.63 4.37
N PHE A 69 -9.07 12.80 3.21
CA PHE A 69 -9.61 12.37 1.93
C PHE A 69 -9.56 10.84 1.72
N LEU A 70 -8.87 10.10 2.61
CA LEU A 70 -8.83 8.64 2.54
C LEU A 70 -10.16 8.05 3.01
N SER A 71 -10.67 7.12 2.22
CA SER A 71 -11.96 6.46 2.37
C SER A 71 -11.80 4.94 2.48
N SER A 72 -12.87 4.25 2.88
CA SER A 72 -12.87 2.78 2.93
C SER A 72 -12.41 2.18 1.60
N GLY A 73 -11.48 1.23 1.66
CA GLY A 73 -10.85 0.61 0.50
C GLY A 73 -9.51 1.24 0.07
N ASP A 74 -9.20 2.45 0.53
CA ASP A 74 -7.91 3.10 0.26
C ASP A 74 -6.78 2.47 1.08
N TYR A 75 -5.55 2.90 0.80
CA TYR A 75 -4.34 2.32 1.38
C TYR A 75 -3.30 3.36 1.78
N ILE A 76 -2.64 3.15 2.91
CA ILE A 76 -1.49 3.93 3.37
C ILE A 76 -0.22 3.11 3.19
N LEU A 77 0.68 3.59 2.34
CA LEU A 77 1.99 3.00 2.10
C LEU A 77 3.03 3.66 3.00
N VAL A 78 3.58 2.92 3.97
CA VAL A 78 4.75 3.37 4.74
C VAL A 78 5.99 3.17 3.87
N ALA A 79 6.38 4.23 3.15
CA ALA A 79 7.19 4.11 1.95
C ALA A 79 8.70 3.96 2.26
N LYS A 80 9.16 4.35 3.45
CA LYS A 80 10.54 4.12 3.90
C LYS A 80 10.81 2.62 4.12
N PRO A 81 11.80 2.01 3.43
CA PRO A 81 12.14 0.60 3.59
C PRO A 81 12.46 0.21 5.04
N GLU A 82 13.18 1.07 5.74
CA GLU A 82 13.61 0.93 7.13
C GLU A 82 12.51 1.24 8.16
N GLY A 83 11.37 1.79 7.72
CA GLY A 83 10.35 2.23 8.65
C GLY A 83 9.64 1.07 9.36
N GLY A 84 9.22 1.26 10.60
CA GLY A 84 8.38 0.30 11.33
C GLY A 84 6.88 0.53 11.11
N LEU A 85 6.08 -0.52 11.29
CA LEU A 85 4.62 -0.45 11.39
C LEU A 85 4.20 -0.96 12.77
N ALA A 86 3.44 -0.16 13.50
CA ALA A 86 2.91 -0.47 14.82
C ALA A 86 1.47 0.06 14.93
N VAL A 87 0.64 -0.30 13.96
CA VAL A 87 -0.79 0.03 13.91
C VAL A 87 -1.62 -1.15 14.36
N SER A 88 -2.62 -0.91 15.20
CA SER A 88 -3.59 -1.88 15.66
C SER A 88 -4.47 -2.37 14.51
N GLY A 89 -4.54 -3.68 14.31
CA GLY A 89 -5.44 -4.29 13.32
C GLY A 89 -6.90 -3.92 13.52
N ARG A 90 -7.34 -3.64 14.76
CA ARG A 90 -8.70 -3.18 15.05
C ARG A 90 -9.01 -1.82 14.44
N LEU A 91 -8.04 -0.91 14.39
CA LEU A 91 -8.21 0.42 13.76
C LEU A 91 -8.29 0.29 12.24
N VAL A 92 -7.45 -0.59 11.68
CA VAL A 92 -7.43 -0.91 10.25
C VAL A 92 -8.76 -1.52 9.81
N ASP A 93 -9.27 -2.49 10.57
CA ASP A 93 -10.57 -3.12 10.30
C ASP A 93 -11.74 -2.16 10.47
N ALA A 94 -11.72 -1.29 11.49
CA ALA A 94 -12.82 -0.37 11.77
C ALA A 94 -12.98 0.74 10.72
N SER A 95 -11.89 1.16 10.10
CA SER A 95 -11.93 2.22 9.07
C SER A 95 -11.83 1.69 7.64
N GLU A 96 -11.53 0.39 7.48
CA GLU A 96 -11.39 -0.29 6.20
C GLU A 96 -10.31 0.34 5.28
N ILE A 97 -9.34 1.05 5.87
CA ILE A 97 -8.21 1.64 5.16
C ILE A 97 -6.98 0.77 5.43
N GLY A 98 -6.44 0.16 4.38
CA GLY A 98 -5.27 -0.69 4.51
C GLY A 98 -4.03 0.12 4.86
N VAL A 99 -3.07 -0.51 5.55
CA VAL A 99 -1.76 0.09 5.82
C VAL A 99 -0.69 -0.98 5.75
N GLY A 100 0.46 -0.64 5.20
CA GLY A 100 1.57 -1.58 5.13
C GLY A 100 2.75 -1.09 4.30
N LYS A 101 3.66 -2.02 4.06
CA LYS A 101 4.86 -1.82 3.24
C LYS A 101 4.59 -2.06 1.77
N LEU A 102 5.54 -1.67 0.94
CA LEU A 102 5.41 -1.79 -0.51
C LEU A 102 5.08 -3.22 -0.98
N GLY A 103 5.76 -4.23 -0.43
CA GLY A 103 5.48 -5.63 -0.79
C GLY A 103 4.07 -6.09 -0.39
N GLU A 104 3.60 -5.64 0.77
CA GLU A 104 2.26 -5.95 1.27
C GLU A 104 1.19 -5.24 0.45
N MET A 105 1.40 -3.96 0.12
CA MET A 105 0.53 -3.17 -0.74
C MET A 105 0.39 -3.80 -2.12
N MET A 106 1.50 -4.22 -2.74
CA MET A 106 1.49 -4.90 -4.04
C MET A 106 0.67 -6.20 -3.99
N GLY A 107 0.81 -6.98 -2.92
CA GLY A 107 -0.06 -8.13 -2.70
C GLY A 107 -1.53 -7.74 -2.53
N ALA A 108 -1.78 -6.73 -1.69
CA ALA A 108 -3.12 -6.23 -1.35
C ALA A 108 -3.87 -5.67 -2.56
N LEU A 109 -3.20 -5.12 -3.58
CA LEU A 109 -3.84 -4.65 -4.82
C LEU A 109 -4.68 -5.74 -5.48
N ASN A 110 -4.33 -7.01 -5.32
CA ASN A 110 -5.08 -8.15 -5.85
C ASN A 110 -6.35 -8.49 -5.04
N SER A 111 -6.56 -7.85 -3.90
CA SER A 111 -7.70 -8.05 -3.03
C SER A 111 -8.72 -6.93 -3.18
N LYS A 112 -10.00 -7.29 -3.23
CA LYS A 112 -11.10 -6.31 -3.14
C LYS A 112 -11.07 -5.58 -1.79
N HIS A 113 -10.72 -6.28 -0.73
CA HIS A 113 -10.61 -5.75 0.63
C HIS A 113 -9.13 -5.65 1.00
N MET A 114 -8.47 -4.54 0.62
CA MET A 114 -7.03 -4.37 0.78
C MET A 114 -6.60 -4.39 2.26
N TRP A 115 -7.43 -3.87 3.16
CA TRP A 115 -7.17 -3.82 4.60
C TRP A 115 -7.15 -5.20 5.28
N LYS A 116 -7.78 -6.21 4.66
CA LYS A 116 -7.77 -7.61 5.13
C LYS A 116 -6.61 -8.42 4.57
N TYR A 117 -5.78 -7.83 3.72
CA TYR A 117 -4.67 -8.55 3.12
C TYR A 117 -3.61 -8.88 4.18
N SER A 118 -3.20 -10.15 4.22
CA SER A 118 -2.05 -10.60 4.99
C SER A 118 -1.06 -11.27 4.04
N PRO A 119 0.23 -10.90 4.10
CA PRO A 119 1.23 -11.53 3.25
C PRO A 119 1.35 -13.03 3.56
N PRO A 120 1.58 -13.88 2.54
CA PRO A 120 1.75 -15.31 2.75
C PRO A 120 2.94 -15.59 3.67
N SER A 121 2.83 -16.62 4.50
CA SER A 121 3.93 -17.03 5.38
C SER A 121 5.15 -17.48 4.57
N ASN A 122 6.34 -17.41 5.17
CA ASN A 122 7.58 -17.88 4.53
C ASN A 122 7.49 -19.34 4.07
N GLU A 123 6.79 -20.19 4.83
CA GLU A 123 6.57 -21.58 4.46
C GLU A 123 5.70 -21.68 3.19
N GLU A 124 4.64 -20.86 3.10
CA GLU A 124 3.76 -20.84 1.94
C GLU A 124 4.48 -20.32 0.69
N ILE A 125 5.31 -19.29 0.85
CA ILE A 125 6.19 -18.78 -0.22
C ILE A 125 7.13 -19.90 -0.69
N ARG A 126 7.74 -20.65 0.23
CA ARG A 126 8.63 -21.79 -0.11
C ARG A 126 7.89 -22.86 -0.92
N ARG A 127 6.70 -23.28 -0.45
CA ARG A 127 5.86 -24.28 -1.15
C ARG A 127 5.47 -23.84 -2.56
N ARG A 128 5.14 -22.55 -2.76
CA ARG A 128 4.80 -22.00 -4.10
C ARG A 128 6.00 -22.06 -5.05
N ARG A 129 7.20 -21.70 -4.58
CA ARG A 129 8.45 -21.77 -5.38
C ARG A 129 8.78 -23.20 -5.82
N GLU A 130 8.55 -24.18 -4.95
CA GLU A 130 8.77 -25.60 -5.28
C GLU A 130 7.79 -26.11 -6.34
N ARG A 131 6.54 -25.62 -6.34
CA ARG A 131 5.53 -25.97 -7.35
C ARG A 131 5.80 -25.36 -8.72
N SER A 132 6.29 -24.12 -8.78
CA SER A 132 6.60 -23.44 -10.05
C SER A 132 7.88 -23.92 -10.74
N ARG A 133 8.66 -24.80 -10.09
CA ARG A 133 9.88 -25.41 -10.63
C ARG A 133 9.66 -26.81 -11.22
N LYS A 134 8.46 -27.37 -11.07
CA LYS A 134 8.01 -28.61 -11.71
C LYS A 134 7.17 -28.27 -12.93
#